data_AF-A0A316NUL2-F1
#
_entry.id   AF-A0A316NUL2-F1
#
_cell.length_a   1.000
_cell.length_b   1.000
_cell.length_c   1.000
_cell.angle_alpha   90.00
_cell.angle_beta   90.00
_cell.angle_gamma   90.00
#
_symmetry.space_group_name_H-M   'P 1'
#
loop_
_entity.id
_entity.type
_entity.pdbx_description
1 polymer ?
#
loop_
_entity_poly.entity_id
_entity_poly.type
_entity_poly.pdbx_seq_one_letter_code
_entity_poly.pdbx_strand_id
1 'polypeptide(L)'
;MEYNTTREKIIMPEYGRLVQNLVEFAITIPDRDERNRFAESIVRVMANCNPQNRNIPGFRHKLWDHLAMISDYKLDIDYPFPVNRKAIEEKPECVPYPTNKIKYRHYGHLVETLLDEIARMPESDERNELTKLAEGQMRRSLEMWNKDSLNDKKIRKDFDQYTNRNK
;
A
#
# COMPACT_ATOMS: atom_id res chain seq x y z
N MET A 1 15.62 -32.78 -19.19
CA MET A 1 15.56 -31.82 -18.06
C MET A 1 14.36 -30.94 -18.31
N GLU A 2 13.36 -30.95 -17.41
CA GLU A 2 12.27 -29.99 -17.48
C GLU A 2 12.72 -28.65 -16.90
N TYR A 3 12.63 -27.58 -17.71
CA TYR A 3 13.00 -26.24 -17.28
C TYR A 3 11.79 -25.52 -16.68
N ASN A 4 12.04 -24.66 -15.69
CA ASN A 4 10.97 -23.89 -15.02
C ASN A 4 10.23 -22.93 -15.96
N THR A 5 10.80 -22.60 -17.13
CA THR A 5 10.19 -21.75 -18.16
C THR A 5 9.15 -22.47 -19.02
N THR A 6 9.15 -23.81 -19.05
CA THR A 6 8.15 -24.61 -19.81
C THR A 6 7.00 -25.12 -18.94
N ARG A 7 7.08 -24.88 -17.63
CA ARG A 7 6.08 -25.34 -16.66
C ARG A 7 4.98 -24.31 -16.46
N GLU A 8 3.80 -24.75 -16.02
CA GLU A 8 2.69 -23.84 -15.74
C GLU A 8 3.08 -22.73 -14.77
N LYS A 9 2.49 -21.56 -14.92
CA LYS A 9 2.76 -20.42 -14.03
C LYS A 9 2.31 -20.77 -12.61
N ILE A 10 3.15 -20.44 -11.64
CA ILE A 10 2.78 -20.55 -10.23
C ILE A 10 1.91 -19.34 -9.90
N ILE A 11 0.65 -19.57 -9.52
CA ILE A 11 -0.30 -18.51 -9.15
C ILE A 11 0.16 -17.79 -7.89
N MET A 12 0.70 -18.55 -6.93
CA MET A 12 1.07 -18.05 -5.60
C MET A 12 2.44 -18.62 -5.18
N PRO A 13 3.54 -17.91 -5.47
CA PRO A 13 4.91 -18.38 -5.25
C PRO A 13 5.25 -18.62 -3.77
N GLU A 14 4.49 -18.04 -2.83
CA GLU A 14 4.69 -18.13 -1.38
C GLU A 14 4.58 -19.56 -0.83
N TYR A 15 3.85 -20.43 -1.53
CA TYR A 15 3.64 -21.83 -1.14
C TYR A 15 4.52 -22.81 -1.93
N GLY A 16 5.20 -22.32 -2.96
CA GLY A 16 6.02 -23.12 -3.86
C GLY A 16 5.23 -24.11 -4.73
N ARG A 17 5.97 -24.92 -5.51
CA ARG A 17 5.40 -25.85 -6.48
C ARG A 17 4.71 -27.07 -5.86
N LEU A 18 5.17 -27.49 -4.68
CA LEU A 18 4.63 -28.66 -3.97
C LEU A 18 3.13 -28.51 -3.77
N VAL A 19 2.69 -27.35 -3.29
CA VAL A 19 1.28 -27.09 -3.01
C VAL A 19 0.46 -27.06 -4.29
N GLN A 20 0.99 -26.52 -5.38
CA GLN A 20 0.30 -26.55 -6.69
C GLN A 20 0.08 -27.98 -7.18
N ASN A 21 1.10 -28.85 -7.08
CA ASN A 21 0.98 -30.26 -7.48
C ASN A 21 -0.01 -31.02 -6.58
N LEU A 22 -0.05 -30.71 -5.27
CA LEU A 22 -1.03 -31.29 -4.36
C LEU A 22 -2.45 -30.88 -4.73
N VAL A 23 -2.67 -29.61 -5.08
CA VAL A 23 -4.00 -29.13 -5.50
C VAL A 23 -4.41 -29.74 -6.84
N GLU A 24 -3.48 -29.89 -7.78
CA GLU A 24 -3.75 -30.56 -9.06
C GLU A 24 -4.15 -32.03 -8.85
N PHE A 25 -3.47 -32.74 -7.94
CA PHE A 25 -3.88 -34.08 -7.54
C PHE A 25 -5.22 -34.11 -6.81
N ALA A 26 -5.54 -33.10 -6.00
CA ALA A 26 -6.84 -33.04 -5.31
C ALA A 26 -8.02 -32.98 -6.30
N ILE A 27 -7.83 -32.40 -7.49
CA ILE A 27 -8.85 -32.32 -8.54
C ILE A 27 -9.11 -33.68 -9.19
N THR A 28 -8.11 -34.57 -9.25
CA THR A 28 -8.26 -35.89 -9.87
C THR A 28 -8.95 -36.93 -8.98
N ILE A 29 -9.13 -36.64 -7.68
CA ILE A 29 -9.79 -37.53 -6.71
C ILE A 29 -11.30 -37.58 -7.02
N PRO A 30 -11.89 -38.76 -7.29
CA PRO A 30 -13.31 -38.88 -7.64
C PRO A 30 -14.23 -38.79 -6.43
N ASP A 31 -13.81 -39.30 -5.27
CA ASP A 31 -14.62 -39.32 -4.05
C ASP A 31 -14.64 -37.96 -3.35
N ARG A 32 -15.83 -37.51 -2.95
CA ARG A 32 -16.03 -36.19 -2.34
C ARG A 32 -15.52 -36.14 -0.90
N ASP A 33 -15.71 -37.21 -0.13
CA ASP A 33 -15.25 -37.27 1.25
C ASP A 33 -13.72 -37.34 1.33
N GLU A 34 -13.09 -38.15 0.47
CA GLU A 34 -11.65 -38.22 0.35
C GLU A 34 -11.05 -36.88 -0.12
N ARG A 35 -11.70 -36.21 -1.08
CA ARG A 35 -11.29 -34.88 -1.56
C ARG A 35 -11.34 -33.82 -0.45
N ASN A 36 -12.40 -33.81 0.36
CA ASN A 36 -12.53 -32.91 1.51
C ASN A 36 -11.39 -33.13 2.53
N ARG A 37 -11.10 -34.39 2.89
CA ARG A 37 -9.99 -34.73 3.81
C ARG A 37 -8.63 -34.33 3.25
N PHE A 38 -8.45 -34.50 1.94
CA PHE A 38 -7.23 -34.12 1.27
C PHE A 38 -7.05 -32.59 1.24
N ALA A 39 -8.12 -31.83 0.97
CA ALA A 39 -8.13 -30.38 1.04
C ALA A 39 -7.75 -29.85 2.43
N GLU A 40 -8.28 -30.43 3.52
CA GLU A 40 -7.86 -30.09 4.88
C GLU A 40 -6.37 -30.34 5.12
N SER A 41 -5.85 -31.44 4.59
CA SER A 41 -4.43 -31.80 4.70
C SER A 41 -3.55 -30.79 3.96
N ILE A 42 -3.97 -30.33 2.77
CA ILE A 42 -3.29 -29.27 2.03
C ILE A 42 -3.27 -27.96 2.82
N VAL A 43 -4.40 -27.55 3.42
CA VAL A 43 -4.49 -26.34 4.24
C VAL A 43 -3.53 -26.40 5.43
N ARG A 44 -3.35 -27.57 6.05
CA ARG A 44 -2.35 -27.77 7.12
C ARG A 44 -0.91 -27.61 6.61
N VAL A 45 -0.61 -28.12 5.43
CA VAL A 45 0.71 -27.94 4.79
C VAL A 45 0.95 -26.45 4.48
N MET A 46 -0.03 -25.77 3.89
CA MET A 46 0.04 -24.32 3.61
C MET A 46 0.26 -23.50 4.89
N ALA A 47 -0.37 -23.89 6.01
CA ALA A 47 -0.20 -23.22 7.31
C ALA A 47 1.22 -23.37 7.89
N ASN A 48 1.98 -24.38 7.47
CA ASN A 48 3.36 -24.59 7.89
C ASN A 48 4.37 -23.84 7.02
N CYS A 49 4.01 -23.49 5.76
CA CYS A 49 4.88 -22.70 4.89
C CYS A 49 5.14 -21.29 5.44
N ASN A 50 4.15 -20.67 6.10
CA ASN A 50 4.25 -19.32 6.66
C ASN A 50 3.86 -19.28 8.14
N PRO A 51 4.73 -19.75 9.06
CA PRO A 51 4.42 -19.85 10.49
C PRO A 51 4.21 -18.49 11.16
N GLN A 52 4.83 -17.42 10.63
CA GLN A 52 4.69 -16.06 11.19
C GLN A 52 3.27 -15.48 11.07
N ASN A 53 2.51 -15.91 10.06
CA ASN A 53 1.17 -15.39 9.80
C ASN A 53 0.08 -16.05 10.66
N ARG A 54 0.42 -17.03 11.52
CA ARG A 54 -0.53 -17.77 12.37
C ARG A 54 -1.29 -16.90 13.36
N ASN A 55 -0.69 -15.79 13.81
CA ASN A 55 -1.32 -14.88 14.78
C ASN A 55 -2.24 -13.83 14.13
N ILE A 56 -2.38 -13.83 12.80
CA ILE A 56 -3.24 -12.87 12.10
C ILE A 56 -4.69 -13.37 12.20
N PRO A 57 -5.64 -12.57 12.73
CA PRO A 57 -7.05 -12.92 12.72
C PRO A 57 -7.53 -13.16 11.28
N GLY A 58 -8.22 -14.28 11.04
CA GLY A 58 -8.64 -14.67 9.69
C GLY A 58 -7.58 -15.37 8.85
N PHE A 59 -6.43 -15.77 9.40
CA PHE A 59 -5.41 -16.52 8.66
C PHE A 59 -5.97 -17.81 8.02
N ARG A 60 -6.79 -18.57 8.76
CA ARG A 60 -7.44 -19.79 8.21
C ARG A 60 -8.35 -19.48 7.03
N HIS A 61 -9.10 -18.37 7.09
CA HIS A 61 -9.98 -17.95 6.00
C HIS A 61 -9.18 -17.68 4.73
N LYS A 62 -8.08 -16.92 4.87
CA LYS A 62 -7.15 -16.65 3.75
C LYS A 62 -6.57 -17.92 3.13
N LEU A 63 -6.25 -18.94 3.93
CA LEU A 63 -5.75 -20.22 3.40
C LEU A 63 -6.78 -20.95 2.54
N TRP A 64 -8.06 -20.91 2.91
CA TRP A 64 -9.14 -21.47 2.10
C TRP A 64 -9.37 -20.68 0.82
N ASP A 65 -9.29 -19.36 0.87
CA ASP A 65 -9.35 -18.50 -0.32
C ASP A 65 -8.19 -18.78 -1.28
N HIS A 66 -6.99 -18.93 -0.72
CA HIS A 66 -5.77 -19.29 -1.43
C HIS A 66 -5.87 -20.67 -2.09
N LEU A 67 -6.43 -21.67 -1.40
CA LEU A 67 -6.69 -22.99 -1.97
C LEU A 67 -7.65 -22.89 -3.16
N ALA A 68 -8.76 -22.17 -3.00
CA ALA A 68 -9.73 -21.97 -4.06
C ALA A 68 -9.11 -21.27 -5.27
N MET A 69 -8.28 -20.25 -5.04
CA MET A 69 -7.55 -19.51 -6.08
C MET A 69 -6.56 -20.41 -6.84
N ILE A 70 -5.77 -21.24 -6.14
CA ILE A 70 -4.82 -22.16 -6.80
C ILE A 70 -5.58 -23.21 -7.64
N SER A 71 -6.73 -23.66 -7.18
CA SER A 71 -7.56 -24.64 -7.88
C SER A 71 -8.38 -24.07 -9.05
N ASP A 72 -8.26 -22.76 -9.34
CA ASP A 72 -9.10 -22.07 -10.33
C ASP A 72 -10.61 -22.29 -10.07
N TYR A 73 -10.98 -22.42 -8.79
CA TYR A 73 -12.32 -22.75 -8.30
C TYR A 73 -12.96 -24.02 -8.89
N LYS A 74 -12.14 -24.98 -9.33
CA LYS A 74 -12.59 -26.29 -9.87
C LYS A 74 -12.82 -27.34 -8.79
N LEU A 75 -12.35 -27.11 -7.55
CA LEU A 75 -12.57 -28.01 -6.43
C LEU A 75 -14.02 -27.91 -5.94
N ASP A 76 -14.77 -29.00 -6.08
CA ASP A 76 -16.06 -29.20 -5.41
C ASP A 76 -15.80 -29.80 -4.03
N ILE A 77 -15.65 -28.90 -3.03
CA ILE A 77 -15.43 -29.21 -1.60
C ILE A 77 -16.35 -28.34 -0.74
N ASP A 78 -16.61 -28.81 0.49
CA ASP A 78 -17.41 -28.06 1.45
C ASP A 78 -16.53 -26.97 2.11
N TYR A 79 -16.52 -25.79 1.50
CA TYR A 79 -15.80 -24.65 2.06
C TYR A 79 -16.47 -24.19 3.37
N PRO A 80 -15.73 -24.11 4.49
CA PRO A 80 -16.28 -23.59 5.75
C PRO A 80 -16.59 -22.09 5.70
N PHE A 81 -16.16 -21.39 4.65
CA PHE A 81 -16.35 -19.96 4.43
C PHE A 81 -16.78 -19.67 2.99
N PRO A 82 -17.59 -18.61 2.75
CA PRO A 82 -18.04 -18.26 1.41
C PRO A 82 -16.89 -17.72 0.56
N VAL A 83 -16.50 -18.49 -0.46
CA VAL A 83 -15.42 -18.11 -1.37
C VAL A 83 -15.92 -17.09 -2.39
N ASN A 84 -15.45 -15.85 -2.30
CA ASN A 84 -15.83 -14.79 -3.24
C ASN A 84 -14.90 -14.76 -4.47
N ARG A 85 -15.38 -15.25 -5.62
CA ARG A 85 -14.66 -15.16 -6.91
C ARG A 85 -14.44 -13.72 -7.40
N LYS A 86 -15.34 -12.79 -7.02
CA LYS A 86 -15.44 -11.45 -7.63
C LYS A 86 -14.38 -10.44 -7.17
N ALA A 87 -13.79 -10.58 -5.99
CA ALA A 87 -12.91 -9.56 -5.42
C ALA A 87 -11.54 -9.44 -6.10
N ILE A 88 -11.16 -10.40 -6.96
CA ILE A 88 -9.80 -10.51 -7.53
C ILE A 88 -9.69 -9.83 -8.90
N GLU A 89 -10.81 -9.72 -9.64
CA GLU A 89 -10.81 -9.09 -10.97
C GLU A 89 -10.92 -7.56 -10.92
N GLU A 90 -11.27 -7.00 -9.76
CA GLU A 90 -11.28 -5.55 -9.57
C GLU A 90 -9.85 -5.03 -9.53
N LYS A 91 -9.42 -4.40 -10.62
CA LYS A 91 -8.18 -3.65 -10.65
C LYS A 91 -8.17 -2.66 -9.50
N PRO A 92 -7.07 -2.56 -8.72
CA PRO A 92 -6.97 -1.54 -7.69
C PRO A 92 -7.20 -0.17 -8.32
N GLU A 93 -7.94 0.69 -7.62
CA GLU A 93 -8.15 2.06 -8.08
C GLU A 93 -6.80 2.75 -8.29
N CYS A 94 -6.62 3.37 -9.47
CA CYS A 94 -5.43 4.15 -9.75
C CYS A 94 -5.42 5.39 -8.86
N VAL A 95 -4.54 5.41 -7.87
CA VAL A 95 -4.28 6.63 -7.09
C VAL A 95 -3.65 7.69 -8.01
N PRO A 96 -4.27 8.87 -8.15
CA PRO A 96 -3.69 9.93 -8.98
C PRO A 96 -2.39 10.44 -8.33
N TYR A 97 -1.35 10.61 -9.14
CA TYR A 97 -0.10 11.19 -8.65
C TYR A 97 -0.28 12.68 -8.35
N PRO A 98 0.18 13.18 -7.18
CA PRO A 98 0.04 14.59 -6.84
C PRO A 98 0.87 15.44 -7.81
N THR A 99 0.21 16.18 -8.70
CA THR A 99 0.84 17.02 -9.74
C THR A 99 1.02 18.46 -9.24
N ASN A 100 1.44 18.64 -7.99
CA ASN A 100 1.59 19.96 -7.40
C ASN A 100 2.86 20.64 -7.95
N LYS A 101 2.69 21.75 -8.67
CA LYS A 101 3.81 22.56 -9.19
C LYS A 101 4.39 23.41 -8.07
N ILE A 102 5.35 22.86 -7.33
CA ILE A 102 6.09 23.58 -6.27
C ILE A 102 7.07 24.57 -6.92
N LYS A 103 6.97 25.86 -6.60
CA LYS A 103 7.89 26.88 -7.13
C LYS A 103 9.24 26.85 -6.43
N TYR A 104 9.25 26.84 -5.10
CA TYR A 104 10.48 26.68 -4.32
C TYR A 104 10.56 25.29 -3.72
N ARG A 105 11.32 24.43 -4.40
CA ARG A 105 11.53 23.03 -4.00
C ARG A 105 12.09 22.86 -2.60
N HIS A 106 12.77 23.88 -2.07
CA HIS A 106 13.39 23.86 -0.75
C HIS A 106 12.44 24.16 0.42
N TYR A 107 11.26 24.75 0.18
CA TYR A 107 10.22 24.93 1.20
C TYR A 107 9.13 23.85 1.11
N GLY A 108 8.86 23.34 -0.10
CA GLY A 108 7.87 22.31 -0.34
C GLY A 108 6.43 22.85 -0.42
N HIS A 109 5.51 22.00 -0.91
CA HIS A 109 4.13 22.41 -1.19
C HIS A 109 3.34 22.85 0.07
N LEU A 110 3.55 22.16 1.19
CA LEU A 110 2.80 22.43 2.43
C LEU A 110 3.07 23.85 2.97
N VAL A 111 4.31 24.33 2.83
CA VAL A 111 4.66 25.70 3.23
C VAL A 111 4.02 26.71 2.29
N GLU A 112 3.95 26.44 0.98
CA GLU A 112 3.21 27.30 0.04
C GLU A 112 1.73 27.39 0.40
N THR A 113 1.07 26.26 0.69
CA THR A 113 -0.33 26.25 1.12
C THR A 113 -0.55 27.02 2.43
N LEU A 114 0.37 26.89 3.38
CA LEU A 114 0.33 27.63 4.64
C LEU A 114 0.42 29.15 4.42
N LEU A 115 1.30 29.59 3.51
CA LEU A 115 1.46 31.00 3.16
C LEU A 115 0.23 31.55 2.43
N ASP A 116 -0.38 30.75 1.54
CA ASP A 116 -1.61 31.12 0.84
C ASP A 116 -2.77 31.33 1.83
N GLU A 117 -2.91 30.46 2.84
CA GLU A 117 -3.91 30.62 3.90
C GLU A 117 -3.63 31.86 4.76
N ILE A 118 -2.37 32.09 5.16
CA ILE A 118 -1.99 33.30 5.92
C ILE A 118 -2.32 34.58 5.13
N ALA A 119 -2.13 34.58 3.80
CA ALA A 119 -2.46 35.71 2.93
C ALA A 119 -3.97 36.00 2.84
N ARG A 120 -4.82 34.98 3.01
CA ARG A 120 -6.28 35.09 2.97
C ARG A 120 -6.89 35.52 4.31
N MET A 121 -6.18 35.27 5.41
CA MET A 121 -6.67 35.62 6.75
C MET A 121 -6.60 37.14 7.01
N PRO A 122 -7.62 37.72 7.67
CA PRO A 122 -7.59 39.12 8.08
C PRO A 122 -6.48 39.38 9.11
N GLU A 123 -6.03 40.64 9.20
CA GLU A 123 -5.07 41.07 10.23
C GLU A 123 -5.64 40.77 11.61
N SER A 124 -5.06 39.79 12.30
CA SER A 124 -5.46 39.32 13.63
C SER A 124 -4.22 38.86 14.39
N ASP A 125 -4.31 38.77 15.72
CA ASP A 125 -3.24 38.24 16.55
C ASP A 125 -2.89 36.79 16.15
N GLU A 126 -3.89 36.02 15.73
CA GLU A 126 -3.72 34.67 15.19
C GLU A 126 -2.88 34.66 13.91
N ARG A 127 -3.12 35.60 12.97
CA ARG A 127 -2.32 35.73 11.75
C ARG A 127 -0.85 36.03 12.07
N ASN A 128 -0.61 36.88 13.07
CA ASN A 128 0.75 37.26 13.48
C ASN A 128 1.51 36.08 14.09
N GLU A 129 0.86 35.25 14.91
CA GLU A 129 1.48 34.04 15.46
C GLU A 129 1.71 32.96 14.39
N LEU A 130 0.74 32.74 13.49
CA LEU A 130 0.91 31.84 12.35
C LEU A 130 2.06 32.28 11.42
N THR A 131 2.24 33.59 11.22
CA THR A 131 3.35 34.15 10.45
C THR A 131 4.70 33.78 11.06
N LYS A 132 4.84 33.93 12.39
CA LYS A 132 6.08 33.54 13.10
C LYS A 132 6.36 32.05 12.98
N LEU A 133 5.31 31.21 13.09
CA LEU A 133 5.45 29.76 12.95
C LEU A 133 5.85 29.37 11.52
N ALA A 134 5.29 30.03 10.51
CA ALA A 134 5.63 29.82 9.11
C ALA A 134 7.09 30.21 8.80
N GLU A 135 7.54 31.39 9.26
CA GLU A 135 8.94 31.81 9.15
C GLU A 135 9.89 30.81 9.82
N GLY A 136 9.53 30.31 11.01
CA GLY A 136 10.29 29.28 11.73
C GLY A 136 10.34 27.93 11.01
N GLN A 137 9.27 27.56 10.30
CA GLN A 137 9.23 26.37 9.46
C GLN A 137 10.11 26.54 8.21
N MET A 138 10.04 27.70 7.54
CA MET A 138 10.88 28.04 6.39
C MET A 138 12.38 27.97 6.73
N ARG A 139 12.78 28.48 7.91
CA ARG A 139 14.15 28.39 8.40
C ARG A 139 14.61 26.93 8.57
N ARG A 140 13.78 26.09 9.21
CA ARG A 140 14.06 24.66 9.41
C ARG A 140 14.17 23.91 8.07
N SER A 141 13.29 24.21 7.12
CA SER A 141 13.36 23.63 5.77
C SER A 141 14.64 24.01 5.04
N LEU A 142 15.09 25.27 5.13
CA LEU A 142 16.37 25.68 4.54
C LEU A 142 17.58 25.04 5.23
N GLU A 143 17.57 24.91 6.56
CA GLU A 143 18.65 24.26 7.29
C GLU A 143 18.80 22.78 6.90
N MET A 144 17.67 22.09 6.70
CA MET A 144 17.65 20.69 6.31
C MET A 144 18.19 20.47 4.89
N TRP A 145 17.86 21.37 3.94
CA TRP A 145 18.21 21.20 2.53
C TRP A 145 19.47 21.97 2.07
N ASN A 146 19.83 23.08 2.74
CA ASN A 146 20.94 23.97 2.39
C ASN A 146 21.58 24.64 3.63
N LYS A 147 22.53 23.95 4.26
CA LYS A 147 23.24 24.43 5.47
C LYS A 147 24.01 25.76 5.27
N ASP A 148 24.50 26.04 4.07
CA ASP A 148 25.25 27.28 3.75
C ASP A 148 24.38 28.46 3.29
N SER A 149 23.06 28.28 3.15
CA SER A 149 22.14 29.31 2.60
C SER A 149 21.24 29.95 3.65
N LEU A 150 21.56 29.82 4.94
CA LEU A 150 20.84 30.46 6.04
C LEU A 150 21.06 31.97 6.00
N ASN A 151 20.15 32.67 5.33
CA ASN A 151 20.09 34.12 5.34
C ASN A 151 18.67 34.54 5.72
N ASP A 152 18.50 35.03 6.95
CA ASP A 152 17.22 35.50 7.48
C ASP A 152 16.58 36.59 6.59
N LYS A 153 17.40 37.41 5.92
CA LYS A 153 16.92 38.42 4.97
C LYS A 153 16.27 37.78 3.73
N LYS A 154 16.74 36.61 3.32
CA LYS A 154 16.19 35.86 2.18
C LYS A 154 14.85 35.24 2.55
N ILE A 155 14.74 34.64 3.73
CA ILE A 155 13.47 34.07 4.23
C ILE A 155 12.38 35.14 4.29
N ARG A 156 12.69 36.31 4.87
CA ARG A 156 11.75 37.43 4.96
C ARG A 156 11.31 37.93 3.59
N LYS A 157 12.27 38.08 2.67
CA LYS A 157 12.00 38.48 1.28
C LYS A 157 11.11 37.47 0.55
N ASP A 158 11.39 36.17 0.71
CA ASP A 158 10.59 35.11 0.11
C ASP A 158 9.17 35.10 0.71
N PHE A 159 9.04 35.26 2.03
CA PHE A 159 7.75 35.35 2.73
C PHE A 159 6.90 36.53 2.24
N ASP A 160 7.48 37.73 2.15
CA ASP A 160 6.81 38.93 1.65
C ASP A 160 6.39 38.78 0.19
N GLN A 161 7.23 38.11 -0.62
CA GLN A 161 6.93 37.83 -2.03
C GLN A 161 5.75 36.86 -2.20
N TYR A 162 5.56 35.90 -1.29
CA TYR A 162 4.39 35.01 -1.30
C TYR A 162 3.12 35.71 -0.84
N THR A 163 3.18 36.37 0.31
CA THR A 163 1.99 36.94 0.96
C THR A 163 1.39 38.09 0.15
N ASN A 164 2.23 38.91 -0.51
CA ASN A 164 1.77 40.02 -1.34
C ASN A 164 1.29 39.62 -2.74
N ARG A 165 1.52 38.38 -3.18
CA ARG A 165 1.15 37.93 -4.53
C ARG A 165 -0.35 37.64 -4.68
N ASN A 166 -1.06 37.44 -3.58
CA ASN A 166 -2.49 37.13 -3.55
C ASN A 166 -3.38 38.36 -3.27
N LYS A 167 -2.83 39.58 -3.33
CA LYS A 167 -3.59 40.84 -3.34
C LYS A 167 -3.85 41.34 -4.76
#